data_AF-A0A963F4G5-F1
#
_entry.id   AF-A0A963F4G5-F1
#
_cell.length_a   1.000
_cell.length_b   1.000
_cell.length_c   1.000
_cell.angle_alpha   90.00
_cell.angle_beta   90.00
_cell.angle_gamma   90.00
#
_symmetry.space_group_name_H-M   'P 1'
#
loop_
_entity.id
_entity.type
_entity.pdbx_description
1 polymer ?
#
loop_
_entity_poly.entity_id
_entity_poly.type
_entity_poly.pdbx_seq_one_letter_code
_entity_poly.pdbx_strand_id
1 'polypeptide(L)'
;MSGITIMSKQPPGGRCSLYMRYAETLKQHLGIEFDIRFCDDGVEVPPPAMLIDDVLVAPSDGVILSPEDIAASLRNRLTEDQVAGLGQLLEETQERWMEEWSDA
;
A
#
# COMPACT_ATOMS: atom_id res chain seq x y z
N MET A 1 1.74 18.10 -5.54
CA MET A 1 1.45 17.43 -4.27
C MET A 1 1.52 15.96 -4.57
N SER A 2 2.50 15.29 -3.97
CA SER A 2 2.98 13.96 -4.32
C SER A 2 2.51 12.98 -3.25
N GLY A 3 1.36 12.34 -3.49
CA GLY A 3 0.63 11.53 -2.50
C GLY A 3 0.37 10.10 -2.99
N ILE A 4 -0.15 9.29 -2.08
CA ILE A 4 -0.53 7.89 -2.35
C ILE A 4 -2.02 7.86 -2.72
N THR A 5 -2.39 7.10 -3.74
CA THR A 5 -3.80 6.82 -4.06
C THR A 5 -4.09 5.34 -3.93
N ILE A 6 -5.06 4.98 -3.10
CA ILE A 6 -5.53 3.61 -2.94
C ILE A 6 -6.82 3.43 -3.73
N MET A 7 -6.79 2.47 -4.65
CA MET A 7 -7.96 2.01 -5.39
C MET A 7 -8.61 0.87 -4.63
N SER A 8 -9.84 1.09 -4.16
CA SER A 8 -10.60 0.13 -3.36
C SER A 8 -11.96 -0.18 -3.97
N LYS A 9 -12.44 -1.42 -3.76
CA LYS A 9 -13.84 -1.78 -3.97
C LYS A 9 -14.71 -1.25 -2.83
N GLN A 10 -16.02 -1.18 -3.05
CA GLN A 10 -17.01 -0.91 -2.02
C GLN A 10 -18.05 -2.05 -1.97
N PRO A 11 -18.14 -2.83 -0.87
CA PRO A 11 -17.33 -2.73 0.35
C PRO A 11 -15.87 -3.17 0.15
N PRO A 12 -14.92 -2.65 0.96
CA PRO A 12 -13.52 -3.06 0.88
C PRO A 12 -13.37 -4.53 1.26
N GLY A 13 -12.75 -5.32 0.39
CA GLY A 13 -12.34 -6.69 0.70
C GLY A 13 -11.03 -6.73 1.50
N GLY A 14 -10.62 -7.91 1.97
CA GLY A 14 -9.42 -8.07 2.82
C GLY A 14 -8.16 -7.40 2.26
N ARG A 15 -7.86 -7.60 0.97
CA ARG A 15 -6.70 -6.99 0.31
C ARG A 15 -6.79 -5.45 0.20
N CYS A 16 -7.99 -4.89 0.06
CA CYS A 16 -8.18 -3.43 0.06
C CYS A 16 -7.85 -2.85 1.44
N SER A 17 -8.30 -3.52 2.51
CA SER A 17 -7.98 -3.14 3.88
C SER A 17 -6.48 -3.18 4.16
N LEU A 18 -5.76 -4.19 3.64
CA LEU A 18 -4.30 -4.25 3.76
C LEU A 18 -3.62 -3.04 3.10
N TYR A 19 -4.03 -2.67 1.88
CA TYR A 19 -3.42 -1.55 1.16
C TYR A 19 -3.72 -0.20 1.84
N MET A 20 -4.89 -0.07 2.46
CA MET A 20 -5.21 1.09 3.30
C MET A 20 -4.29 1.16 4.52
N ARG A 21 -4.02 0.03 5.19
CA ARG A 21 -3.08 -0.01 6.33
C ARG A 21 -1.67 0.39 5.92
N TYR A 22 -1.18 -0.08 4.78
CA TYR A 22 0.11 0.39 4.26
C TYR A 22 0.12 1.91 4.06
N ALA A 23 -0.93 2.48 3.47
CA ALA A 23 -1.03 3.93 3.27
C ALA A 23 -1.08 4.70 4.61
N GLU A 24 -1.80 4.19 5.60
CA GLU A 24 -1.83 4.75 6.96
C GLU A 24 -0.44 4.70 7.62
N THR A 25 0.24 3.57 7.54
CA THR A 25 1.62 3.40 8.04
C THR A 25 2.57 4.40 7.36
N LEU A 26 2.48 4.58 6.04
CA LEU A 26 3.27 5.56 5.30
C LEU A 26 2.99 7.00 5.74
N LYS A 27 1.72 7.34 5.98
CA LYS A 27 1.34 8.66 6.51
C LYS A 27 1.91 8.89 7.90
N GLN A 28 1.80 7.91 8.79
CA GLN A 28 2.26 8.04 10.18
C GLN A 28 3.78 8.18 10.28
N HIS A 29 4.54 7.43 9.47
CA HIS A 29 6.00 7.38 9.58
C HIS A 29 6.73 8.35 8.66
N LEU A 30 6.18 8.67 7.49
CA LEU A 30 6.82 9.52 6.48
C LEU A 30 6.06 10.82 6.21
N GLY A 31 4.88 11.00 6.81
CA GLY A 31 4.04 12.18 6.56
C GLY A 31 3.48 12.25 5.12
N ILE A 32 3.48 11.13 4.40
CA ILE A 32 2.96 11.07 3.03
C ILE A 32 1.43 10.98 3.09
N GLU A 33 0.76 12.01 2.60
CA GLU A 33 -0.70 12.01 2.49
C GLU A 33 -1.18 10.95 1.49
N PHE A 34 -2.35 10.37 1.79
CA PHE A 34 -2.98 9.40 0.92
C PHE A 34 -4.47 9.68 0.75
N ASP A 35 -4.97 9.35 -0.43
CA ASP A 35 -6.38 9.39 -0.79
C ASP A 35 -6.90 7.98 -1.10
N ILE A 36 -8.15 7.71 -0.72
CA ILE A 36 -8.85 6.49 -1.09
C ILE A 36 -9.86 6.85 -2.17
N ARG A 37 -9.76 6.17 -3.31
CA ARG A 37 -10.73 6.29 -4.40
C ARG A 37 -11.44 4.95 -4.55
N PHE A 38 -12.76 4.99 -4.38
CA PHE A 38 -13.62 3.83 -4.57
C PHE A 38 -13.98 3.70 -6.05
N CYS A 39 -13.78 2.52 -6.62
CA CYS A 39 -14.07 2.24 -8.02
C CYS A 39 -14.84 0.93 -8.16
N ASP A 40 -15.74 0.93 -9.15
CA ASP A 40 -16.48 -0.25 -9.58
C ASP A 40 -15.65 -1.10 -10.56
N ASP A 41 -16.10 -2.34 -10.78
CA ASP A 41 -15.47 -3.24 -11.75
C ASP A 41 -15.60 -2.67 -13.17
N GLY A 42 -14.47 -2.36 -13.82
CA GLY A 42 -14.42 -1.79 -15.18
C GLY A 42 -13.46 -0.61 -15.39
N VAL A 43 -12.77 -0.16 -14.34
CA VAL A 43 -11.72 0.86 -14.44
C VAL A 43 -10.39 0.31 -14.99
N GLU A 44 -9.59 1.19 -15.59
CA GLU A 44 -8.27 0.86 -16.18
C GLU A 44 -7.31 0.22 -15.16
N VAL A 45 -7.38 0.67 -13.90
CA VAL A 45 -6.63 0.10 -12.78
C VAL A 45 -7.62 -0.57 -11.81
N PRO A 46 -7.80 -1.90 -11.87
CA PRO A 46 -8.76 -2.58 -11.03
C PRO A 46 -8.32 -2.61 -9.56
N PRO A 47 -9.24 -2.42 -8.60
CA PRO A 47 -8.94 -2.58 -7.18
C PRO A 47 -8.73 -4.05 -6.79
N PRO A 48 -7.82 -4.36 -5.82
CA PRO A 48 -7.00 -3.43 -5.04
C PRO A 48 -5.77 -2.94 -5.83
N ALA A 49 -5.51 -1.64 -5.80
CA ALA A 49 -4.29 -1.07 -6.37
C ALA A 49 -3.78 0.12 -5.54
N MET A 50 -2.47 0.36 -5.60
CA MET A 50 -1.82 1.51 -4.98
C MET A 50 -1.06 2.27 -6.05
N LEU A 51 -1.26 3.59 -6.08
CA LEU A 51 -0.48 4.50 -6.90
C LEU A 51 0.33 5.39 -5.98
N ILE A 52 1.59 5.62 -6.33
CA ILE A 52 2.47 6.58 -5.65
C ILE A 52 2.83 7.62 -6.70
N ASP A 53 2.48 8.88 -6.46
CA ASP A 53 2.70 9.97 -7.43
C ASP A 53 2.07 9.68 -8.80
N ASP A 54 0.84 9.15 -8.79
CA ASP A 54 0.08 8.69 -9.96
C ASP A 54 0.74 7.52 -10.74
N VAL A 55 1.81 6.92 -10.22
CA VAL A 55 2.45 5.72 -10.79
C VAL A 55 1.94 4.49 -10.08
N LEU A 56 1.40 3.53 -10.84
CA LEU A 56 0.94 2.25 -10.33
C LEU A 56 2.12 1.45 -9.75
N VAL A 57 2.02 1.04 -8.48
CA VAL A 57 2.93 0.07 -7.88
C VAL A 57 2.49 -1.31 -8.34
N ALA A 58 3.39 -2.03 -9.01
CA ALA A 58 3.14 -3.38 -9.47
C ALA A 58 3.64 -4.40 -8.44
N PRO A 59 2.85 -5.43 -8.10
CA PRO A 59 3.30 -6.51 -7.23
C PRO A 59 4.37 -7.33 -7.95
N SER A 60 5.51 -7.57 -7.29
CA SER A 60 6.59 -8.39 -7.85
C SER A 60 6.18 -9.85 -8.05
N ASP A 61 5.27 -10.36 -7.22
CA ASP A 61 4.71 -11.71 -7.30
C ASP A 61 3.49 -11.83 -8.25
N GLY A 62 2.99 -10.70 -8.76
CA GLY A 62 1.80 -10.64 -9.62
C GLY A 62 0.46 -10.83 -8.88
N VAL A 63 0.46 -10.93 -7.55
CA VAL A 63 -0.72 -11.27 -6.73
C VAL A 63 -1.06 -10.19 -5.71
N ILE A 64 -0.08 -9.72 -4.94
CA ILE A 64 -0.29 -8.75 -3.85
C ILE A 64 0.93 -7.85 -3.70
N LEU A 65 0.71 -6.57 -3.35
CA LEU A 65 1.81 -5.68 -3.04
C LEU A 65 2.54 -6.15 -1.80
N SER A 66 3.81 -6.48 -1.97
CA SER A 66 4.70 -6.75 -0.86
C SER A 66 5.24 -5.45 -0.25
N PRO A 67 5.70 -5.48 1.01
CA PRO A 67 6.45 -4.38 1.63
C PRO A 67 7.60 -3.88 0.76
N GLU A 68 8.31 -4.81 0.11
CA GLU A 68 9.44 -4.51 -0.77
C GLU A 68 9.01 -3.73 -2.02
N ASP A 69 7.86 -4.07 -2.63
CA ASP A 69 7.35 -3.38 -3.82
C ASP A 69 7.07 -1.89 -3.54
N ILE A 70 6.51 -1.62 -2.35
CA ILE A 70 6.19 -0.27 -1.88
C ILE A 70 7.48 0.48 -1.55
N ALA A 71 8.41 -0.15 -0.82
CA ALA A 71 9.69 0.44 -0.45
C ALA A 71 10.54 0.77 -1.69
N ALA A 72 10.57 -0.13 -2.69
CA ALA A 72 11.25 0.08 -3.96
C ALA A 72 10.66 1.26 -4.74
N SER A 73 9.33 1.42 -4.72
CA SER A 73 8.65 2.55 -5.37
C SER A 73 8.97 3.90 -4.72
N LEU A 74 9.27 3.90 -3.41
CA LEU A 74 9.66 5.08 -2.65
C LEU A 74 11.18 5.30 -2.57
N ARG A 75 12.00 4.41 -3.15
CA ARG A 75 13.47 4.50 -3.08
C ARG A 75 14.04 5.80 -3.65
N ASN A 76 13.36 6.41 -4.63
CA ASN A 76 13.79 7.71 -5.18
C ASN A 76 13.51 8.89 -4.23
N ARG A 77 12.72 8.70 -3.17
CA ARG A 77 12.30 9.72 -2.20
C ARG A 77 12.93 9.54 -0.82
N LEU A 78 13.55 8.39 -0.57
CA LEU A 78 14.03 7.95 0.74
C LEU A 78 15.52 7.59 0.65
N THR A 79 16.24 7.74 1.76
CA THR A 79 17.61 7.20 1.88
C THR A 79 17.57 5.68 2.00
N GLU A 80 18.70 5.01 1.76
CA GLU A 80 18.80 3.54 1.89
C GLU A 80 18.35 3.05 3.29
N ASP A 81 18.75 3.77 4.35
CA ASP A 81 18.33 3.47 5.72
C ASP A 81 16.81 3.62 5.92
N GLN A 82 16.21 4.63 5.31
CA GLN A 82 14.75 4.86 5.38
C GLN A 82 13.98 3.80 4.60
N VAL A 83 14.52 3.35 3.46
CA VAL A 83 13.93 2.27 2.65
C VAL A 83 13.97 0.94 3.42
N ALA A 84 15.10 0.62 4.05
CA ALA A 84 15.24 -0.57 4.87
C ALA A 84 14.28 -0.54 6.08
N GLY A 85 14.24 0.57 6.81
CA GLY A 85 13.32 0.74 7.94
C GLY A 85 11.85 0.70 7.52
N LEU A 86 11.51 1.25 6.35
CA LEU A 86 10.16 1.19 5.81
C LEU A 86 9.74 -0.24 5.46
N GLY A 87 10.62 -1.02 4.83
CA GLY A 87 10.34 -2.41 4.48
C GLY A 87 9.94 -3.22 5.72
N GLN A 88 10.74 -3.13 6.78
CA GLN A 88 10.48 -3.81 8.05
C GLN A 88 9.15 -3.36 8.68
N LEU A 89 8.86 -2.06 8.69
CA LEU A 89 7.64 -1.50 9.24
C LEU A 89 6.37 -1.97 8.50
N LEU A 90 6.45 -2.04 7.17
CA LEU A 90 5.35 -2.52 6.33
C LEU A 90 5.16 -4.04 6.50
N GLU A 91 6.25 -4.79 6.69
CA GLU A 91 6.21 -6.23 7.01
C GLU A 91 5.49 -6.46 8.35
N GLU A 92 5.86 -5.74 9.41
CA GLU A 92 5.16 -5.80 10.71
C GLU A 92 3.67 -5.44 10.58
N THR A 93 3.34 -4.45 9.73
CA THR A 93 1.96 -4.06 9.45
C THR A 93 1.18 -5.20 8.78
N GLN A 94 1.81 -5.89 7.83
CA GLN A 94 1.22 -7.02 7.14
C GLN A 94 1.02 -8.22 8.06
N GLU A 95 2.02 -8.57 8.87
CA GLU A 95 1.93 -9.68 9.83
C GLU A 95 0.80 -9.46 10.83
N ARG A 96 0.73 -8.27 11.43
CA ARG A 96 -0.36 -7.93 12.36
C ARG A 96 -1.73 -8.00 11.70
N TRP A 97 -1.84 -7.54 10.44
CA TRP A 97 -3.09 -7.69 9.69
C TRP A 97 -3.44 -9.15 9.46
N MET A 98 -2.47 -10.00 9.10
CA MET A 98 -2.68 -11.43 8.89
C MET A 98 -3.10 -12.15 10.18
N GLU A 99 -2.49 -11.83 11.31
CA GLU A 99 -2.89 -12.36 12.63
C GLU A 99 -4.34 -11.99 12.96
N GLU A 100 -4.69 -10.70 12.84
CA GLU A 100 -6.05 -10.22 13.09
C GLU A 100 -7.09 -10.83 12.14
N TRP A 101 -6.71 -11.13 10.89
CA TRP A 101 -7.58 -11.78 9.91
C TRP A 101 -7.68 -13.29 10.10
N SER A 102 -6.67 -13.92 10.70
CA SER A 102 -6.70 -15.34 11.06
C SER A 102 -7.58 -15.61 12.29
N ASP A 103 -7.72 -14.62 13.17
CA ASP A 103 -8.48 -14.71 14.42
C ASP A 103 -9.95 -14.22 14.29
N ALA A 104 -10.35 -13.70 13.12
CA ALA A 104 -11.69 -13.13 12.84
C ALA A 104 -12.63 -14.11 12.11
#